data_AF-F8NSP4-F1
#
_entry.id   AF-F8NSP4-F1
#
_cell.length_a   1.000
_cell.length_b   1.000
_cell.length_c   1.000
_cell.angle_alpha   90.00
_cell.angle_beta   90.00
_cell.angle_gamma   90.00
#
_symmetry.space_group_name_H-M   'P 1'
#
loop_
_entity.id
_entity.type
_entity.pdbx_description
1 polymer ?
#
loop_
_entity_poly.entity_id
_entity_poly.type
_entity_poly.pdbx_seq_one_letter_code
_entity_poly.pdbx_strand_id
1 'polypeptide(L)'
;MTTAHDTSACPVLTGPNNFQIWKLRIISKLRREKVLQVVTGEELKPSPAKPTSSEDPEITWILKDEKAHGIIQDHISDALLMRRTGDLTSSKELFDKLVSLHQMSNIALAFYSFQQLTKLSWDGTSPIQDHITKIQTIDSYLLLRTKCLTKSEGLSRFVKRLIRRQVREHSSEWRFSNGSWSSSE
;
A
#
# COMPACT_ATOMS: atom_id res chain seq x y z
N MET A 1 36.57 -2.18 -18.55
CA MET A 1 35.24 -1.79 -19.04
C MET A 1 34.21 -2.43 -18.14
N THR A 2 33.64 -1.67 -17.21
CA THR A 2 32.68 -2.17 -16.22
C THR A 2 31.30 -1.85 -16.75
N THR A 3 30.57 -2.88 -17.18
CA THR A 3 29.19 -2.76 -17.67
C THR A 3 28.28 -2.32 -16.53
N ALA A 4 27.85 -1.06 -16.56
CA ALA A 4 26.77 -0.58 -15.72
C ALA A 4 25.51 -1.38 -16.05
N HIS A 5 24.98 -2.11 -15.07
CA HIS A 5 23.66 -2.72 -15.15
C HIS A 5 22.59 -1.62 -15.10
N ASP A 6 22.46 -0.86 -16.19
CA ASP A 6 21.29 -0.04 -16.45
C ASP A 6 20.16 -0.96 -16.86
N THR A 7 19.33 -1.40 -15.90
CA THR A 7 17.89 -1.66 -16.13
C THR A 7 17.22 -1.78 -14.76
N SER A 8 16.63 -0.69 -14.27
CA SER A 8 15.62 -0.75 -13.22
C SER A 8 14.38 -1.47 -13.78
N ALA A 9 14.42 -2.81 -13.80
CA ALA A 9 13.33 -3.66 -14.26
C ALA A 9 12.07 -3.44 -13.40
N CYS A 10 10.89 -3.48 -14.02
CA CYS A 10 9.65 -3.44 -13.25
C CYS A 10 9.55 -4.76 -12.45
N PRO A 11 9.44 -4.72 -11.10
CA PRO A 11 9.34 -5.93 -10.31
C PRO A 11 8.02 -6.65 -10.61
N VAL A 12 7.95 -7.94 -10.33
CA VAL A 12 6.70 -8.71 -10.35
C VAL A 12 5.96 -8.48 -9.02
N LEU A 13 4.69 -8.11 -9.07
CA LEU A 13 3.84 -7.98 -7.89
C LEU A 13 3.59 -9.36 -7.30
N THR A 14 4.02 -9.57 -6.05
CA THR A 14 3.82 -10.84 -5.33
C THR A 14 2.92 -10.67 -4.12
N GLY A 15 2.85 -9.46 -3.56
CA GLY A 15 2.01 -9.17 -2.41
C GLY A 15 2.11 -7.73 -1.92
N PRO A 16 1.61 -7.46 -0.69
CA PRO A 16 1.54 -6.09 -0.18
C PRO A 16 2.91 -5.42 0.02
N ASN A 17 3.95 -6.21 0.32
CA ASN A 17 5.27 -5.70 0.70
C ASN A 17 5.98 -4.98 -0.46
N ASN A 18 5.77 -5.41 -1.70
CA ASN A 18 6.39 -4.80 -2.87
C ASN A 18 5.41 -3.97 -3.71
N PHE A 19 4.15 -3.82 -3.26
CA PHE A 19 3.11 -3.11 -4.01
C PHE A 19 3.47 -1.64 -4.27
N GLN A 20 4.07 -0.93 -3.31
CA GLN A 20 4.40 0.50 -3.50
C GLN A 20 5.44 0.71 -4.60
N ILE A 21 6.54 -0.04 -4.55
CA ILE A 21 7.60 0.05 -5.57
C ILE A 21 7.11 -0.46 -6.92
N TRP A 22 6.30 -1.51 -6.92
CA TRP A 22 5.62 -2.02 -8.12
C TRP A 22 4.73 -0.94 -8.74
N LYS A 23 3.86 -0.31 -7.96
CA LYS A 23 2.93 0.73 -8.41
C LYS A 23 3.65 1.91 -9.06
N LEU A 24 4.75 2.37 -8.47
CA LEU A 24 5.54 3.46 -9.04
C LEU A 24 6.16 3.09 -10.40
N ARG A 25 6.72 1.87 -10.50
CA ARG A 25 7.37 1.40 -11.73
C ARG A 25 6.35 1.08 -12.83
N ILE A 26 5.20 0.49 -12.50
CA ILE A 26 4.15 0.19 -13.48
C ILE A 26 3.52 1.47 -14.04
N ILE A 27 3.24 2.47 -13.18
CA ILE A 27 2.76 3.79 -13.63
C ILE A 27 3.78 4.42 -14.59
N SER A 28 5.07 4.33 -14.28
CA SER A 28 6.14 4.85 -15.14
C SER A 28 6.23 4.11 -16.49
N LYS A 29 5.94 2.81 -16.52
CA LYS A 29 5.89 2.00 -17.75
C LYS A 29 4.65 2.37 -18.59
N LEU A 30 3.47 2.44 -17.98
CA LEU A 30 2.22 2.85 -18.65
C LEU A 30 2.30 4.27 -19.23
N ARG A 31 3.01 5.20 -18.56
CA ARG A 31 3.28 6.56 -19.08
C ARG A 31 4.14 6.54 -20.33
N ARG A 32 5.23 5.76 -20.33
CA ARG A 32 6.13 5.63 -21.48
C ARG A 32 5.41 5.07 -22.70
N GLU A 33 4.49 4.13 -22.46
CA GLU A 33 3.67 3.51 -23.48
C GLU A 33 2.42 4.34 -23.87
N LYS A 34 2.22 5.51 -23.26
CA LYS A 34 1.08 6.43 -23.50
C LYS A 34 -0.31 5.81 -23.26
N VAL A 35 -0.39 4.79 -22.40
CA VAL A 35 -1.65 4.09 -22.06
C VAL A 35 -2.12 4.36 -20.63
N LEU A 36 -1.39 5.16 -19.85
CA LEU A 36 -1.77 5.46 -18.46
C LEU A 36 -3.18 6.08 -18.36
N GLN A 37 -3.55 6.96 -19.29
CA GLN A 37 -4.83 7.69 -19.24
C GLN A 37 -6.04 6.76 -19.33
N VAL A 38 -5.91 5.63 -20.02
CA VAL A 38 -6.94 4.59 -20.09
C VAL A 38 -7.08 3.90 -18.72
N VAL A 39 -5.96 3.57 -18.08
CA VAL A 39 -5.95 2.93 -16.75
C VAL A 39 -6.48 3.85 -15.65
N THR A 40 -6.16 5.15 -15.68
CA THR A 40 -6.72 6.14 -14.75
C THR A 40 -8.18 6.48 -15.07
N GLY A 41 -8.60 6.24 -16.32
CA GLY A 41 -9.89 6.63 -16.88
C GLY A 41 -10.03 8.13 -17.10
N GLU A 42 -8.91 8.82 -17.30
CA GLU A 42 -8.89 10.17 -17.88
C GLU A 42 -9.29 10.13 -19.36
N GLU A 43 -8.91 9.05 -20.06
CA GLU A 43 -9.36 8.75 -21.43
C GLU A 43 -10.60 7.84 -21.35
N LEU A 44 -11.78 8.42 -21.52
CA LEU A 44 -13.05 7.67 -21.51
C LEU A 44 -13.24 6.89 -22.81
N LYS A 45 -13.86 5.70 -22.69
CA LYS A 45 -14.27 4.92 -23.86
C LYS A 45 -15.19 5.78 -24.73
N PRO A 46 -14.88 5.97 -26.03
CA PRO A 46 -15.73 6.75 -26.91
C PRO A 46 -17.11 6.10 -27.06
N SER A 47 -18.15 6.93 -27.14
CA SER A 47 -19.51 6.49 -27.42
C SER A 47 -19.59 5.94 -28.84
N PRO A 48 -20.39 4.88 -29.12
CA PRO A 48 -20.57 4.35 -30.47
C PRO A 48 -21.33 5.35 -31.34
N ALA A 49 -20.62 6.32 -31.90
CA ALA A 49 -21.14 7.27 -32.87
C ALA A 49 -20.54 6.94 -34.25
N LYS A 50 -21.43 6.95 -35.24
CA LYS A 50 -21.23 6.54 -36.64
C LYS A 50 -19.84 6.90 -37.20
N PRO A 51 -19.06 5.92 -37.69
CA PRO A 51 -17.68 6.15 -38.11
C PRO A 51 -17.66 7.08 -39.33
N THR A 52 -17.00 8.23 -39.17
CA THR A 52 -16.71 9.18 -40.25
C THR A 52 -15.24 9.53 -40.19
N SER A 53 -14.36 8.59 -40.57
CA SER A 53 -12.94 8.76 -40.96
C SER A 53 -12.16 7.45 -40.73
N SER A 54 -10.98 7.37 -41.36
CA SER A 54 -10.12 6.20 -41.61
C SER A 54 -9.55 5.48 -40.38
N GLU A 55 -9.76 5.95 -39.15
CA GLU A 55 -9.37 5.27 -37.91
C GLU A 55 -10.50 5.40 -36.89
N ASP A 56 -11.07 4.28 -36.47
CA ASP A 56 -12.14 4.25 -35.48
C ASP A 56 -11.55 4.57 -34.09
N PRO A 57 -11.99 5.67 -33.44
CA PRO A 57 -11.53 6.01 -32.09
C PRO A 57 -11.86 4.93 -31.06
N GLU A 58 -12.91 4.12 -31.28
CA GLU A 58 -13.24 2.98 -30.42
C GLU A 58 -12.20 1.87 -30.54
N ILE A 59 -11.79 1.51 -31.76
CA ILE A 59 -10.73 0.51 -32.00
C ILE A 59 -9.41 0.99 -31.37
N THR A 60 -9.07 2.26 -31.55
CA THR A 60 -7.85 2.84 -30.98
C THR A 60 -7.84 2.79 -29.45
N TRP A 61 -8.98 3.09 -28.82
CA TRP A 61 -9.13 3.00 -27.37
C TRP A 61 -9.00 1.55 -26.87
N ILE A 62 -9.67 0.61 -27.53
CA ILE A 62 -9.61 -0.83 -27.18
C ILE A 62 -8.17 -1.34 -27.24
N LEU A 63 -7.42 -1.02 -28.30
CA LEU A 63 -6.01 -1.43 -28.42
C LEU A 63 -5.13 -0.86 -27.30
N LYS A 64 -5.38 0.38 -26.85
CA LYS A 64 -4.68 0.96 -25.71
C LYS A 64 -5.04 0.27 -24.39
N ASP A 65 -6.31 -0.07 -24.19
CA ASP A 65 -6.79 -0.78 -23.00
C ASP A 65 -6.18 -2.18 -22.93
N GLU A 66 -6.22 -2.95 -24.02
CA GLU A 66 -5.60 -4.28 -24.11
C GLU A 66 -4.08 -4.21 -23.88
N LYS A 67 -3.41 -3.21 -24.45
CA LYS A 67 -1.97 -3.01 -24.23
C LYS A 67 -1.67 -2.68 -22.76
N ALA A 68 -2.45 -1.80 -22.14
CA ALA A 68 -2.31 -1.49 -20.72
C ALA A 68 -2.56 -2.74 -19.86
N HIS A 69 -3.59 -3.52 -20.20
CA HIS A 69 -3.97 -4.75 -19.52
C HIS A 69 -2.83 -5.75 -19.54
N GLY A 70 -2.25 -6.03 -20.71
CA GLY A 70 -1.11 -6.93 -20.88
C GLY A 70 0.12 -6.46 -20.09
N ILE A 71 0.47 -5.17 -20.17
CA ILE A 71 1.58 -4.61 -19.38
C ILE A 71 1.39 -4.84 -17.88
N ILE A 72 0.17 -4.66 -17.38
CA ILE A 72 -0.11 -4.87 -15.95
C ILE A 72 -0.03 -6.37 -15.61
N GLN A 73 -0.63 -7.25 -16.41
CA GLN A 73 -0.59 -8.70 -16.21
C GLN A 73 0.84 -9.25 -16.20
N ASP A 74 1.69 -8.83 -17.13
CA ASP A 74 3.10 -9.26 -17.24
C ASP A 74 3.92 -8.99 -15.98
N HIS A 75 3.48 -8.06 -15.13
CA HIS A 75 4.18 -7.68 -13.90
C HIS A 75 3.41 -8.11 -12.66
N ILE A 76 2.53 -9.10 -12.74
CA ILE A 76 1.83 -9.71 -11.61
C ILE A 76 2.19 -11.20 -11.57
N SER A 77 2.36 -11.75 -10.37
CA SER A 77 2.61 -13.18 -10.24
C SER A 77 1.38 -14.00 -10.62
N ASP A 78 1.60 -15.18 -11.21
CA ASP A 78 0.52 -16.11 -11.59
C ASP A 78 -0.42 -16.44 -10.43
N ALA A 79 0.14 -16.55 -9.21
CA ALA A 79 -0.65 -16.77 -8.00
C ALA A 79 -1.67 -15.66 -7.71
N LEU A 80 -1.32 -14.40 -8.00
CA LEU A 80 -2.26 -13.28 -7.89
C LEU A 80 -3.20 -13.22 -9.10
N LEU A 81 -2.70 -13.51 -10.31
CA LEU A 81 -3.49 -13.57 -11.53
C LEU A 81 -4.65 -14.55 -11.42
N MET A 82 -4.33 -15.81 -11.09
CA MET A 82 -5.32 -16.89 -10.97
C MET A 82 -6.32 -16.65 -9.85
N ARG A 83 -5.90 -16.03 -8.73
CA ARG A 83 -6.74 -15.92 -7.55
C ARG A 83 -7.72 -14.74 -7.60
N ARG A 84 -7.38 -13.65 -8.29
CA ARG A 84 -8.06 -12.36 -8.08
C ARG A 84 -8.29 -11.47 -9.30
N THR A 85 -7.79 -11.83 -10.48
CA THR A 85 -7.83 -10.93 -11.66
C THR A 85 -8.11 -11.64 -12.99
N GLY A 86 -8.38 -12.94 -13.01
CA GLY A 86 -8.63 -13.71 -14.24
C GLY A 86 -9.84 -13.25 -15.06
N ASP A 87 -10.86 -12.68 -14.40
CA ASP A 87 -12.13 -12.33 -15.06
C ASP A 87 -12.22 -10.86 -15.49
N LEU A 88 -11.22 -10.04 -15.14
CA LEU A 88 -11.22 -8.61 -15.45
C LEU A 88 -10.67 -8.41 -16.87
N THR A 89 -11.46 -7.80 -17.73
CA THR A 89 -11.09 -7.53 -19.13
C THR A 89 -10.58 -6.10 -19.34
N SER A 90 -10.93 -5.17 -18.44
CA SER A 90 -10.46 -3.79 -18.51
C SER A 90 -9.21 -3.56 -17.66
N SER A 91 -8.23 -2.85 -18.23
CA SER A 91 -6.99 -2.49 -17.55
C SER A 91 -7.21 -1.59 -16.32
N LYS A 92 -8.24 -0.74 -16.37
CA LYS A 92 -8.66 0.13 -15.26
C LYS A 92 -9.18 -0.69 -14.09
N GLU A 93 -10.14 -1.58 -14.35
CA GLU A 93 -10.73 -2.43 -13.32
C GLU A 93 -9.67 -3.32 -12.66
N LEU A 94 -8.78 -3.89 -13.47
CA LEU A 94 -7.62 -4.65 -13.02
C LEU A 94 -6.76 -3.83 -12.05
N PHE A 95 -6.37 -2.63 -12.45
CA PHE A 95 -5.52 -1.76 -11.63
C PHE A 95 -6.21 -1.31 -10.34
N ASP A 96 -7.47 -0.88 -10.42
CA ASP A 96 -8.26 -0.44 -9.26
C ASP A 96 -8.49 -1.58 -8.27
N LYS A 97 -8.74 -2.80 -8.76
CA LYS A 97 -8.85 -4.00 -7.92
C LYS A 97 -7.55 -4.25 -7.15
N LEU A 98 -6.39 -4.18 -7.82
CA LEU A 98 -5.09 -4.37 -7.18
C LEU A 98 -4.81 -3.30 -6.11
N VAL A 99 -5.16 -2.04 -6.39
CA VAL A 99 -5.07 -0.95 -5.42
C VAL A 99 -5.96 -1.22 -4.20
N SER A 100 -7.21 -1.62 -4.41
CA SER A 100 -8.17 -1.94 -3.35
C SER A 100 -7.69 -3.10 -2.47
N LEU A 101 -7.17 -4.16 -3.08
CA LEU A 101 -6.62 -5.32 -2.37
C LEU A 101 -5.47 -4.94 -1.44
N HIS A 102 -4.56 -4.09 -1.92
CA HIS A 102 -3.48 -3.60 -1.11
C HIS A 102 -3.97 -2.68 0.02
N GLN A 103 -4.95 -1.80 -0.23
CA GLN A 103 -5.55 -0.96 0.80
C GLN A 103 -6.19 -1.80 1.91
N MET A 104 -6.99 -2.81 1.56
CA MET A 104 -7.58 -3.74 2.52
C MET A 104 -6.52 -4.50 3.33
N SER A 105 -5.46 -4.97 2.68
CA SER A 105 -4.36 -5.68 3.34
C SER A 105 -3.62 -4.79 4.34
N ASN A 106 -3.38 -3.52 3.97
CA ASN A 106 -2.76 -2.56 4.87
C ASN A 106 -3.64 -2.22 6.08
N ILE A 107 -4.97 -2.11 5.90
CA ILE A 107 -5.91 -1.90 7.01
C ILE A 107 -5.87 -3.08 7.97
N ALA A 108 -6.01 -4.30 7.46
CA ALA A 108 -6.02 -5.51 8.27
C ALA A 108 -4.71 -5.66 9.06
N LEU A 109 -3.57 -5.41 8.42
CA LEU A 109 -2.27 -5.52 9.07
C LEU A 109 -2.01 -4.37 10.05
N ALA A 110 -2.49 -3.16 9.76
CA ALA A 110 -2.45 -2.06 10.73
C ALA A 110 -3.31 -2.39 11.95
N PHE A 111 -4.51 -2.95 11.76
CA PHE A 111 -5.36 -3.39 12.85
C PHE A 111 -4.68 -4.48 13.71
N TYR A 112 -4.09 -5.50 13.08
CA TYR A 112 -3.35 -6.54 13.79
C TYR A 112 -2.15 -5.99 14.58
N SER A 113 -1.41 -5.05 14.00
CA SER A 113 -0.27 -4.41 14.68
C SER A 113 -0.73 -3.56 15.86
N PHE A 114 -1.88 -2.89 15.72
CA PHE A 114 -2.51 -2.16 16.83
C PHE A 114 -2.93 -3.11 17.96
N GLN A 115 -3.54 -4.25 17.62
CA GLN A 115 -3.88 -5.27 18.62
C GLN A 115 -2.64 -5.80 19.35
N GLN A 116 -1.53 -6.03 18.64
CA GLN A 116 -0.27 -6.42 19.27
C GLN A 116 0.23 -5.36 20.24
N LEU A 117 0.19 -4.09 19.84
CA LEU A 117 0.57 -2.97 20.71
C LEU A 117 -0.28 -2.94 21.99
N THR A 118 -1.60 -3.11 21.87
CA THR A 118 -2.52 -3.10 23.03
C THR A 118 -2.34 -4.29 23.98
N LYS A 119 -1.77 -5.40 23.49
CA LYS A 119 -1.50 -6.60 24.28
C LYS A 119 -0.07 -6.66 24.82
N LEU A 120 0.77 -5.71 24.44
CA LEU A 120 2.16 -5.67 24.83
C LEU A 120 2.25 -5.18 26.28
N SER A 121 2.45 -6.10 27.22
CA SER A 121 2.83 -5.78 28.60
C SER A 121 4.31 -6.06 28.80
N TRP A 122 4.95 -5.31 29.70
CA TRP A 122 6.28 -5.66 30.16
C TRP A 122 6.18 -6.84 31.13
N ASP A 123 7.06 -7.82 30.96
CA ASP A 123 7.09 -9.07 31.74
C ASP A 123 7.87 -8.94 33.05
N GLY A 124 8.41 -7.75 33.35
CA GLY A 124 9.20 -7.51 34.55
C GLY A 124 10.61 -8.14 34.54
N THR A 125 10.92 -8.95 33.53
CA THR A 125 12.09 -9.84 33.52
C THR A 125 13.04 -9.52 32.36
N SER A 126 12.48 -9.16 31.20
CA SER A 126 13.27 -8.74 30.04
C SER A 126 13.84 -7.32 30.23
N PRO A 127 15.03 -7.04 29.66
CA PRO A 127 15.59 -5.70 29.66
C PRO A 127 14.60 -4.70 29.11
N ILE A 128 14.45 -3.60 29.81
CA ILE A 128 13.40 -2.64 29.52
C ILE A 128 13.53 -1.97 28.16
N GLN A 129 14.77 -1.84 27.73
CA GLN A 129 15.13 -1.30 26.42
C GLN A 129 14.58 -2.18 25.29
N ASP A 130 14.49 -3.49 25.48
CA ASP A 130 13.93 -4.40 24.48
C ASP A 130 12.43 -4.19 24.34
N HIS A 131 11.73 -3.93 25.44
CA HIS A 131 10.32 -3.61 25.44
C HIS A 131 10.04 -2.28 24.72
N ILE A 132 10.83 -1.24 25.03
CA ILE A 132 10.75 0.07 24.34
C ILE A 132 11.00 -0.08 22.84
N THR A 133 12.01 -0.88 22.46
CA THR A 133 12.36 -1.12 21.06
C THR A 133 11.22 -1.85 20.32
N LYS A 134 10.56 -2.82 20.95
CA LYS A 134 9.37 -3.52 20.41
C LYS A 134 8.22 -2.55 20.16
N ILE A 135 7.92 -1.66 21.12
CA ILE A 135 6.89 -0.63 20.98
C ILE A 135 7.22 0.29 19.80
N GLN A 136 8.44 0.83 19.74
CA GLN A 136 8.87 1.74 18.66
C GLN A 136 8.80 1.08 17.28
N THR A 137 9.12 -0.21 17.19
CA THR A 137 9.07 -0.99 15.94
C THR A 137 7.63 -1.13 15.45
N ILE A 138 6.70 -1.53 16.33
CA ILE A 138 5.28 -1.68 15.99
C ILE A 138 4.68 -0.31 15.63
N ASP A 139 5.02 0.75 16.36
CA ASP A 139 4.52 2.11 16.09
C ASP A 139 5.02 2.63 14.73
N SER A 140 6.31 2.45 14.41
CA SER A 140 6.88 2.82 13.11
C SER A 140 6.18 2.08 11.96
N TYR A 141 5.89 0.79 12.15
CA TYR A 141 5.19 -0.03 11.17
C TYR A 141 3.73 0.41 10.97
N LEU A 142 3.03 0.78 12.05
CA LEU A 142 1.69 1.36 12.00
C LEU A 142 1.66 2.69 11.24
N LEU A 143 2.62 3.58 11.51
CA LEU A 143 2.72 4.87 10.84
C LEU A 143 2.96 4.72 9.33
N LEU A 144 3.80 3.76 8.92
CA LEU A 144 4.05 3.49 7.51
C LEU A 144 2.77 3.02 6.79
N ARG A 145 1.98 2.13 7.40
CA ARG A 145 0.80 1.52 6.77
C ARG A 145 -0.45 2.39 6.82
N THR A 146 -0.59 3.24 7.84
CA THR A 146 -1.71 4.17 7.97
C THR A 146 -1.58 5.42 7.10
N LYS A 147 -0.39 5.72 6.56
CA LYS A 147 -0.23 6.76 5.52
C LYS A 147 -1.04 6.46 4.25
N CYS A 148 -1.38 5.20 3.97
CA CYS A 148 -2.29 4.84 2.87
C CYS A 148 -3.78 5.15 3.16
N LEU A 149 -4.16 5.46 4.41
CA LEU A 149 -5.54 5.72 4.83
C LEU A 149 -5.95 7.19 4.78
N THR A 150 -5.08 8.08 4.30
CA THR A 150 -5.27 9.54 4.37
C THR A 150 -6.34 10.11 3.44
N LYS A 151 -7.12 9.29 2.72
CA LYS A 151 -8.34 9.77 2.04
C LYS A 151 -9.50 10.00 3.02
N SER A 152 -9.46 9.41 4.22
CA SER A 152 -10.37 9.71 5.33
C SER A 152 -9.58 10.39 6.46
N GLU A 153 -9.68 11.72 6.54
CA GLU A 153 -9.01 12.47 7.60
C GLU A 153 -9.44 12.06 9.02
N GLY A 154 -10.65 11.53 9.17
CA GLY A 154 -11.24 11.12 10.45
C GLY A 154 -10.53 9.92 11.06
N LEU A 155 -10.33 8.84 10.27
CA LEU A 155 -9.65 7.63 10.72
C LEU A 155 -8.17 7.87 11.00
N SER A 156 -7.50 8.68 10.16
CA SER A 156 -6.10 9.05 10.40
C SER A 156 -5.92 9.85 11.69
N ARG A 157 -6.81 10.82 11.97
CA ARG A 157 -6.79 11.57 13.23
C ARG A 157 -7.12 10.70 14.43
N PHE A 158 -8.10 9.80 14.31
CA PHE A 158 -8.48 8.90 15.39
C PHE A 158 -7.35 7.95 15.77
N VAL A 159 -6.74 7.26 14.79
CA VAL A 159 -5.60 6.36 15.03
C VAL A 159 -4.40 7.12 15.60
N LYS A 160 -4.06 8.30 15.07
CA LYS A 160 -2.99 9.15 15.63
C LYS A 160 -3.28 9.66 17.05
N ARG A 161 -4.54 9.88 17.41
CA ARG A 161 -4.94 10.26 18.78
C ARG A 161 -4.87 9.07 19.73
N LEU A 162 -5.30 7.90 19.26
CA LEU A 162 -5.29 6.66 20.03
C LEU A 162 -3.85 6.20 20.33
N ILE A 163 -2.98 6.20 19.32
CA ILE A 163 -1.54 5.91 19.47
C ILE A 163 -0.91 6.90 20.47
N ARG A 164 -1.13 8.21 20.30
CA ARG A 164 -0.60 9.23 21.23
C ARG A 164 -1.14 9.09 22.65
N ARG A 165 -2.39 8.61 22.81
CA ARG A 165 -2.98 8.35 24.12
C ARG A 165 -2.32 7.15 24.79
N GLN A 166 -2.16 6.04 24.06
CA GLN A 166 -1.51 4.84 24.57
C GLN A 166 -0.05 5.10 24.98
N VAL A 167 0.70 5.83 24.15
CA VAL A 167 2.08 6.22 24.47
C VAL A 167 2.14 7.11 25.72
N ARG A 168 1.16 8.00 25.93
CA ARG A 168 1.08 8.80 27.17
C ARG A 168 0.74 7.95 28.39
N GLU A 169 -0.23 7.05 28.27
CA GLU A 169 -0.68 6.17 29.37
C GLU A 169 0.47 5.26 29.84
N HIS A 170 1.18 4.61 28.90
CA HIS A 170 2.40 3.90 29.25
C HIS A 170 3.47 4.87 29.81
N SER A 171 3.73 6.03 29.20
CA SER A 171 4.71 6.99 29.75
C SER A 171 4.38 7.49 31.17
N SER A 172 3.10 7.53 31.57
CA SER A 172 2.68 7.84 32.93
C SER A 172 2.88 6.68 33.91
N GLU A 173 2.55 5.44 33.53
CA GLU A 173 2.85 4.24 34.35
C GLU A 173 4.36 4.10 34.59
N TRP A 174 5.15 4.45 33.58
CA TRP A 174 6.61 4.54 33.60
C TRP A 174 7.12 5.58 34.62
N ARG A 175 6.55 6.79 34.62
CA ARG A 175 6.91 7.84 35.59
C ARG A 175 6.48 7.49 37.01
N PHE A 176 5.37 6.79 37.17
CA PHE A 176 4.86 6.36 38.46
C PHE A 176 5.76 5.26 39.08
N SER A 177 6.24 4.31 38.26
CA SER A 177 7.15 3.25 38.71
C SER A 177 8.55 3.77 39.08
N ASN A 178 9.10 4.73 38.32
CA ASN A 178 10.40 5.32 38.63
C ASN A 178 10.36 6.34 39.78
N GLY A 179 9.21 6.99 40.03
CA GLY A 179 9.05 7.91 41.16
C GLY A 179 8.92 7.21 42.52
N SER A 180 8.55 5.94 42.56
CA SER A 180 8.44 5.18 43.82
C SER A 180 9.78 4.66 44.35
N TRP A 181 10.86 4.77 43.59
CA TRP A 181 12.21 4.37 44.01
C TRP A 181 13.00 5.50 44.69
N SER A 182 12.47 6.73 44.71
CA SER A 182 13.18 7.91 45.24
C SER A 182 12.74 8.34 46.65
N SER A 183 11.92 7.54 47.35
CA SER A 183 11.41 7.86 48.70
C SER A 183 11.80 6.84 49.79
N SER A 184 12.92 6.16 49.60
CA SER A 184 13.53 5.31 50.64
C SER A 184 15.01 5.64 50.80
N GLU A 185 15.29 6.82 51.34
CA GLU A 185 16.52 7.13 52.11
C GLU A 185 16.11 7.81 53.41
#